data_AF-A0A1I6NPT2-F1
#
_entry.id   AF-A0A1I6NPT2-F1
#
_cell.length_a   1.000
_cell.length_b   1.000
_cell.length_c   1.000
_cell.angle_alpha   90.00
_cell.angle_beta   90.00
_cell.angle_gamma   90.00
#
_symmetry.space_group_name_H-M   'P 1'
#
loop_
_entity.id
_entity.type
_entity.pdbx_description
1 polymer ?
#
loop_
_entity_poly.entity_id
_entity_poly.type
_entity_poly.pdbx_seq_one_letter_code
_entity_poly.pdbx_strand_id
1 'polypeptide(L)'
;MKKLLTYLFLFTLFLSLSCKEDKPKTIPGSNTSTKITKHYICANKCENSGSDTAGNCPVCKTPYTHNQAFHNDEFLKSGPIKVESNTPLPNANSPSTNSAAVEPAQNANGVYHYTCKNACYGGAGTATNCASCGEVLEHNAAYHN
;
A
#
# COMPACT_ATOMS: atom_id res chain seq x y z
N MET A 1 -62.62 -0.17 -13.80
CA MET A 1 -61.57 -1.17 -13.49
C MET A 1 -60.39 -1.13 -14.46
N LYS A 2 -60.60 -1.07 -15.78
CA LYS A 2 -59.52 -1.04 -16.79
C LYS A 2 -58.63 0.22 -16.71
N LYS A 3 -59.22 1.41 -16.49
CA LYS A 3 -58.45 2.65 -16.30
C LYS A 3 -57.64 2.67 -14.99
N LEU A 4 -58.18 2.10 -13.91
CA LEU A 4 -57.48 2.00 -12.62
C LEU A 4 -56.26 1.06 -12.71
N LEU A 5 -56.38 -0.04 -13.46
CA LEU A 5 -55.28 -0.98 -13.72
C LEU A 5 -54.20 -0.35 -14.62
N THR A 6 -54.57 0.49 -15.59
CA THR A 6 -53.62 1.23 -16.44
C THR A 6 -52.84 2.29 -15.64
N TYR A 7 -53.49 3.00 -14.70
CA TYR A 7 -52.79 3.95 -13.84
C TYR A 7 -51.85 3.26 -12.82
N LEU A 8 -52.24 2.08 -12.32
CA LEU A 8 -51.37 1.26 -11.45
C LEU A 8 -50.10 0.80 -12.19
N PHE A 9 -50.22 0.41 -13.45
CA PHE A 9 -49.08 0.00 -14.28
C PHE A 9 -48.19 1.17 -14.74
N LEU A 10 -48.74 2.38 -14.89
CA LEU A 10 -47.94 3.57 -15.17
C LEU A 10 -47.14 4.05 -13.95
N PHE A 11 -47.69 3.89 -12.74
CA PHE A 11 -47.04 4.37 -11.50
C PHE A 11 -45.82 3.54 -11.11
N THR A 12 -45.80 2.24 -11.43
CA THR A 12 -44.65 1.35 -11.16
C THR A 12 -43.47 1.56 -12.10
N LEU A 13 -43.68 2.10 -13.31
CA LEU A 13 -42.61 2.37 -14.27
C LEU A 13 -41.77 3.61 -13.89
N PHE A 14 -42.35 4.59 -13.19
CA PHE A 14 -41.66 5.83 -12.79
C PHE A 14 -40.77 5.72 -11.55
N LEU A 15 -40.88 4.65 -10.73
CA LEU A 15 -40.02 4.47 -9.53
C LEU A 15 -38.60 3.96 -9.84
N SER A 16 -38.29 3.62 -11.08
CA SER A 16 -36.97 3.07 -11.47
C SER A 16 -35.96 4.15 -11.95
N LEU A 17 -36.29 5.44 -11.84
CA LEU A 17 -35.51 6.54 -12.41
C LEU A 17 -34.93 7.54 -11.38
N SER A 18 -34.67 7.14 -10.13
CA SER A 18 -34.14 8.06 -9.10
C SER A 18 -33.01 7.51 -8.25
N CYS A 19 -32.00 6.93 -8.89
CA CYS A 19 -30.62 6.94 -8.39
C CYS A 19 -29.67 7.20 -9.57
N LYS A 20 -29.61 8.46 -10.00
CA LYS A 20 -28.45 8.94 -10.72
C LYS A 20 -27.55 9.53 -9.64
N GLU A 21 -26.65 8.72 -9.11
CA GLU A 21 -25.51 9.23 -8.36
C GLU A 21 -24.74 10.11 -9.33
N ASP A 22 -24.94 11.43 -9.22
CA ASP A 22 -23.94 12.35 -9.72
C ASP A 22 -22.65 11.98 -8.99
N LYS A 23 -21.69 11.46 -9.76
CA LYS A 23 -20.32 11.32 -9.26
C LYS A 23 -19.98 12.63 -8.57
N PRO A 24 -19.41 12.61 -7.34
CA PRO A 24 -19.01 13.84 -6.70
C PRO A 24 -18.20 14.64 -7.72
N LYS A 25 -18.70 15.84 -8.06
CA LYS A 25 -17.93 16.76 -8.88
C LYS A 25 -16.57 16.84 -8.21
N THR A 26 -15.52 16.44 -8.91
CA THR A 26 -14.17 16.84 -8.57
C THR A 26 -14.22 18.36 -8.51
N ILE A 27 -14.34 18.88 -7.30
CA ILE A 27 -14.04 20.28 -7.03
C ILE A 27 -12.60 20.43 -7.53
N PRO A 28 -12.30 21.36 -8.45
CA PRO A 28 -10.93 21.74 -8.72
C PRO A 28 -10.42 22.41 -7.43
N GLY A 29 -10.03 21.57 -6.49
CA GLY A 29 -9.36 21.93 -5.26
C GLY A 29 -7.99 22.42 -5.67
N SER A 30 -7.90 23.73 -5.79
CA SER A 30 -6.76 24.52 -5.37
C SER A 30 -5.43 24.09 -5.97
N ASN A 31 -4.95 24.90 -6.92
CA ASN A 31 -3.52 25.08 -7.17
C ASN A 31 -2.85 25.69 -5.93
N THR A 32 -2.85 24.97 -4.83
CA THR A 32 -1.89 25.17 -3.76
C THR A 32 -1.01 23.94 -3.84
N SER A 33 0.27 24.17 -4.12
CA SER A 33 1.33 23.21 -3.86
C SER A 33 1.34 22.86 -2.37
N THR A 34 0.35 22.10 -1.90
CA THR A 34 0.55 21.16 -0.83
C THR A 34 1.59 20.22 -1.38
N LYS A 35 2.83 20.44 -0.96
CA LYS A 35 3.89 19.45 -1.08
C LYS A 35 3.34 18.20 -0.41
N ILE A 36 2.62 17.36 -1.15
CA ILE A 36 2.21 16.04 -0.70
C ILE A 36 3.55 15.40 -0.37
N THR A 37 3.81 15.27 0.93
CA THR A 37 5.01 14.63 1.45
C THR A 37 5.06 13.28 0.75
N LYS A 38 6.03 13.09 -0.17
CA LYS A 38 6.14 11.83 -0.90
C LYS A 38 6.52 10.72 0.08
N HIS A 39 5.88 9.56 -0.01
CA HIS A 39 6.19 8.44 0.88
C HIS A 39 7.63 7.96 0.70
N TYR A 40 8.17 8.07 -0.51
CA TYR A 40 9.56 7.79 -0.82
C TYR A 40 10.25 9.03 -1.40
N ILE A 41 11.46 9.33 -0.93
CA ILE A 41 12.23 10.53 -1.30
C ILE A 41 13.61 10.18 -1.86
N CYS A 42 14.13 11.03 -2.74
CA CYS A 42 15.49 10.89 -3.27
C CYS A 42 16.51 11.56 -2.34
N ALA A 43 17.42 10.79 -1.77
CA ALA A 43 18.50 11.31 -0.92
C ALA A 43 19.41 12.32 -1.67
N ASN A 44 19.58 12.13 -2.98
CA ASN A 44 20.35 13.03 -3.85
C ASN A 44 19.62 14.34 -4.20
N LYS A 45 18.41 14.55 -3.66
CA LYS A 45 17.59 15.76 -3.87
C LYS A 45 17.42 16.13 -5.35
N CYS A 46 17.35 15.12 -6.23
CA CYS A 46 17.06 15.34 -7.64
C CYS A 46 15.75 16.10 -7.80
N GLU A 47 15.72 17.08 -8.71
CA GLU A 47 14.55 17.92 -8.94
C GLU A 47 13.33 17.07 -9.33
N ASN A 48 12.16 17.43 -8.80
CA ASN A 48 10.87 16.75 -9.05
C ASN A 48 10.89 15.23 -8.79
N SER A 49 11.80 14.76 -7.91
CA SER A 49 11.94 13.35 -7.59
C SER A 49 11.18 12.94 -6.33
N GLY A 50 11.05 11.62 -6.13
CA GLY A 50 10.21 11.01 -5.09
C GLY A 50 9.09 10.17 -5.71
N SER A 51 8.46 9.35 -4.90
CA SER A 51 7.40 8.44 -5.34
C SER A 51 6.45 8.10 -4.19
N ASP A 52 5.23 7.73 -4.55
CA ASP A 52 4.26 7.16 -3.62
C ASP A 52 4.49 5.65 -3.44
N THR A 53 5.32 5.05 -4.30
CA THR A 53 5.77 3.67 -4.22
C THR A 53 7.28 3.55 -4.10
N ALA A 54 7.69 2.47 -3.47
CA ALA A 54 8.99 1.83 -3.57
C ALA A 54 9.65 1.94 -4.98
N GLY A 55 10.94 2.23 -5.07
CA GLY A 55 11.67 2.17 -6.34
C GLY A 55 13.00 2.92 -6.40
N ASN A 56 13.61 2.94 -7.58
CA ASN A 56 14.81 3.72 -7.89
C ASN A 56 14.43 5.08 -8.48
N CYS A 57 15.20 6.11 -8.13
CA CYS A 57 15.08 7.42 -8.73
C CYS A 57 15.34 7.36 -10.25
N PRO A 58 14.46 7.87 -11.11
CA PRO A 58 14.66 7.81 -12.56
C PRO A 58 15.85 8.67 -13.02
N VAL A 59 16.22 9.70 -12.23
CA VAL A 59 17.30 10.64 -12.53
C VAL A 59 18.66 10.05 -12.19
N CYS A 60 18.90 9.73 -10.91
CA CYS A 60 20.22 9.29 -10.45
C CYS A 60 20.34 7.77 -10.25
N LYS A 61 19.28 7.01 -10.54
CA LYS A 61 19.20 5.54 -10.40
C LYS A 61 19.40 5.00 -8.99
N THR A 62 19.64 5.84 -7.98
CA THR A 62 19.73 5.40 -6.59
C THR A 62 18.35 5.03 -6.03
N PRO A 63 18.26 4.03 -5.13
CA PRO A 63 17.02 3.72 -4.42
C PRO A 63 16.44 4.95 -3.70
N TYR A 64 15.13 5.07 -3.69
CA TYR A 64 14.47 6.03 -2.80
C TYR A 64 14.59 5.58 -1.35
N THR A 65 14.67 6.55 -0.43
CA THR A 65 14.59 6.31 1.02
C THR A 65 13.15 6.48 1.48
N HIS A 66 12.73 5.71 2.48
CA HIS A 66 11.44 5.91 3.12
C HIS A 66 11.39 7.27 3.81
N ASN A 67 10.32 8.01 3.59
CA ASN A 67 10.10 9.31 4.21
C ASN A 67 9.34 9.13 5.51
N GLN A 68 10.06 9.17 6.62
CA GLN A 68 9.46 9.04 7.95
C GLN A 68 8.37 10.09 8.21
N ALA A 69 8.49 11.28 7.62
CA ALA A 69 7.48 12.34 7.77
C ALA A 69 6.13 11.99 7.14
N PHE A 70 6.06 11.00 6.24
CA PHE A 70 4.81 10.53 5.66
C PHE A 70 3.88 9.87 6.68
N HIS A 71 4.44 9.23 7.72
CA HIS A 71 3.67 8.54 8.77
C HIS A 71 3.52 9.37 10.05
N ASN A 72 3.91 10.65 10.02
CA ASN A 72 3.75 11.54 11.17
C ASN A 72 2.30 12.07 11.32
N ASP A 73 1.38 11.61 10.47
CA ASP A 73 -0.05 11.82 10.65
C ASP A 73 -0.50 11.21 11.99
N GLU A 74 -1.18 12.00 12.82
CA GLU A 74 -1.64 11.56 14.14
C GLU A 74 -2.54 10.33 14.07
N PHE A 75 -3.23 10.12 12.95
CA PHE A 75 -4.05 8.95 12.70
C PHE A 75 -3.24 7.64 12.64
N LEU A 76 -1.99 7.68 12.15
CA LEU A 76 -1.12 6.51 11.95
C LEU A 76 -0.16 6.25 13.13
N LYS A 77 -0.06 7.17 14.10
CA LYS A 77 0.76 6.99 15.31
C LYS A 77 0.25 5.89 16.25
N SER A 78 -0.97 5.39 16.03
CA SER A 78 -1.64 4.37 16.85
C SER A 78 -1.08 2.95 16.71
N GLY A 79 0.00 2.77 15.95
CA GLY A 79 0.50 1.44 15.56
C GLY A 79 -0.33 0.83 14.42
N PRO A 80 0.01 -0.39 13.95
CA PRO A 80 -0.76 -1.04 12.89
C PRO A 80 -2.21 -1.16 13.34
N ILE A 81 -3.12 -0.61 12.53
CA ILE A 81 -4.56 -0.84 12.70
C ILE A 81 -4.73 -2.36 12.74
N LYS A 82 -5.27 -2.88 13.86
CA LYS A 82 -5.71 -4.27 13.93
C LYS A 82 -6.85 -4.42 12.93
N VAL A 83 -6.51 -4.69 11.67
CA VAL A 83 -7.49 -5.18 10.71
C VAL A 83 -7.75 -6.61 11.16
N GLU A 84 -8.95 -6.85 11.69
CA GLU A 84 -9.38 -8.17 12.08
C GLU A 84 -9.20 -9.09 10.87
N SER A 85 -8.21 -9.98 10.97
CA SER A 85 -7.91 -10.93 9.92
C SER A 85 -9.05 -11.93 9.91
N ASN A 86 -9.93 -11.86 8.91
CA ASN A 86 -10.93 -12.89 8.63
C ASN A 86 -10.24 -14.15 8.06
N THR A 87 -9.21 -14.64 8.75
CA THR A 87 -8.63 -15.96 8.48
C THR A 87 -9.57 -17.00 9.08
N PRO A 88 -10.08 -17.97 8.30
CA PRO A 88 -10.87 -19.07 8.84
C PRO A 88 -10.10 -19.77 9.97
N LEU A 89 -10.78 -20.04 11.09
CA LEU A 89 -10.23 -20.81 12.21
C LEU A 89 -9.63 -22.14 11.70
N PRO A 90 -8.41 -22.53 12.12
CA PRO A 90 -7.84 -23.81 11.73
C PRO A 90 -8.67 -24.97 12.30
N ASN A 91 -9.10 -25.87 11.42
CA ASN A 91 -9.72 -27.15 11.78
C ASN A 91 -8.70 -28.02 12.55
N ALA A 92 -9.05 -28.46 13.76
CA ALA A 92 -8.15 -29.04 14.77
C ALA A 92 -7.58 -30.46 14.45
N ASN A 93 -7.57 -30.90 13.19
CA ASN A 93 -7.11 -32.23 12.79
C ASN A 93 -6.12 -32.18 11.61
N SER A 94 -5.09 -31.34 11.70
CA SER A 94 -3.95 -31.35 10.76
C SER A 94 -2.64 -31.46 11.54
N PRO A 95 -1.62 -32.20 11.05
CA PRO A 95 -0.34 -32.35 11.75
C PRO A 95 0.28 -30.98 12.03
N SER A 96 0.56 -30.71 13.31
CA SER A 96 1.22 -29.49 13.78
C SER A 96 2.65 -29.41 13.23
N THR A 97 2.85 -28.59 12.19
CA THR A 97 4.17 -28.04 11.90
C THR A 97 4.34 -26.83 12.79
N ASN A 98 5.32 -26.86 13.70
CA ASN A 98 5.76 -25.70 14.45
C ASN A 98 6.21 -24.61 13.47
N SER A 99 5.29 -23.72 13.07
CA SER A 99 5.63 -22.54 12.29
C SER A 99 6.38 -21.61 13.21
N ALA A 100 7.71 -21.63 13.10
CA ALA A 100 8.55 -20.55 13.61
C ALA A 100 7.94 -19.23 13.13
N ALA A 101 7.82 -18.26 14.04
CA ALA A 101 7.38 -16.92 13.69
C ALA A 101 8.22 -16.44 12.50
N VAL A 102 7.57 -16.15 11.38
CA VAL A 102 8.27 -15.66 10.19
C VAL A 102 8.77 -14.27 10.55
N GLU A 103 10.09 -14.14 10.68
CA GLU A 103 10.78 -12.87 10.89
C GLU A 103 10.31 -11.86 9.82
N PRO A 104 9.93 -10.63 10.22
CA PRO A 104 9.53 -9.59 9.28
C PRO A 104 10.60 -9.32 8.21
N ALA A 105 10.18 -8.86 7.03
CA ALA A 105 11.14 -8.48 5.99
C ALA A 105 11.95 -7.23 6.35
N GLN A 106 11.37 -6.33 7.15
CA GLN A 106 11.98 -5.09 7.61
C GLN A 106 11.85 -4.93 9.12
N ASN A 107 12.87 -4.38 9.75
CA ASN A 107 12.79 -3.99 11.16
C ASN A 107 11.98 -2.70 11.33
N ALA A 108 11.77 -2.26 12.58
CA ALA A 108 11.01 -1.04 12.89
C ALA A 108 11.60 0.25 12.26
N ASN A 109 12.88 0.23 11.89
CA ASN A 109 13.58 1.32 11.21
C ASN A 109 13.48 1.23 9.67
N GLY A 110 12.74 0.25 9.14
CA GLY A 110 12.60 0.02 7.69
C GLY A 110 13.83 -0.62 7.03
N VAL A 111 14.80 -1.12 7.80
CA VAL A 111 15.97 -1.84 7.27
C VAL A 111 15.54 -3.24 6.87
N TYR A 112 15.85 -3.68 5.64
CA TYR A 112 15.56 -5.04 5.17
C TYR A 112 16.55 -6.06 5.74
N HIS A 113 16.07 -7.28 6.03
CA HIS A 113 16.91 -8.39 6.51
C HIS A 113 17.85 -8.91 5.40
N TYR A 114 17.37 -8.96 4.16
CA TYR A 114 18.17 -9.30 2.98
C TYR A 114 18.10 -8.17 1.94
N THR A 115 19.25 -7.74 1.42
CA THR A 115 19.40 -6.60 0.50
C THR A 115 20.18 -6.98 -0.75
N CYS A 116 20.05 -6.18 -1.82
CA CYS A 116 20.73 -6.43 -3.09
C CYS A 116 22.13 -5.81 -3.11
N LYS A 117 23.17 -6.60 -3.40
CA LYS A 117 24.56 -6.14 -3.56
C LYS A 117 24.74 -5.07 -4.65
N ASN A 118 23.87 -5.07 -5.66
CA ASN A 118 23.88 -4.10 -6.76
C ASN A 118 23.15 -2.80 -6.41
N ALA A 119 22.78 -2.58 -5.14
CA ALA A 119 22.01 -1.44 -4.68
C ALA A 119 20.69 -1.25 -5.44
N CYS A 120 20.05 -2.35 -5.86
CA CYS A 120 18.66 -2.31 -6.31
C CYS A 120 17.74 -1.96 -5.14
N TYR A 121 16.66 -1.26 -5.43
CA TYR A 121 15.65 -0.98 -4.41
C TYR A 121 14.98 -2.26 -3.92
N GLY A 122 14.69 -2.32 -2.62
CA GLY A 122 13.93 -3.39 -1.98
C GLY A 122 14.80 -4.41 -1.26
N GLY A 123 14.19 -5.53 -0.89
CA GLY A 123 14.79 -6.59 -0.11
C GLY A 123 13.74 -7.64 0.28
N ALA A 124 14.12 -8.56 1.15
CA ALA A 124 13.22 -9.62 1.62
C ALA A 124 13.56 -10.01 3.07
N GLY A 125 12.66 -10.79 3.67
CA GLY A 125 12.93 -11.47 4.95
C GLY A 125 13.78 -12.73 4.82
N THR A 126 14.06 -13.16 3.59
CA THR A 126 14.80 -14.40 3.27
C THR A 126 15.74 -14.19 2.08
N ALA A 127 16.71 -15.10 1.89
CA ALA A 127 17.69 -15.08 0.79
C ALA A 127 17.07 -15.47 -0.57
N THR A 128 16.12 -14.68 -1.06
CA THR A 128 15.50 -14.85 -2.38
C THR A 128 16.19 -13.97 -3.43
N ASN A 129 15.78 -14.09 -4.70
CA ASN A 129 16.32 -13.25 -5.77
C ASN A 129 15.73 -11.83 -5.70
N CYS A 130 16.56 -10.84 -5.97
CA CYS A 130 16.18 -9.45 -6.12
C CYS A 130 15.19 -9.29 -7.29
N ALA A 131 14.02 -8.73 -7.03
CA ALA A 131 12.99 -8.51 -8.04
C ALA A 131 13.43 -7.58 -9.19
N SER A 132 14.45 -6.73 -8.97
CA SER A 132 14.92 -5.78 -9.99
C SER A 132 16.02 -6.34 -10.90
N CYS A 133 16.91 -7.18 -10.39
CA CYS A 133 18.09 -7.64 -11.15
C CYS A 133 18.28 -9.16 -11.18
N GLY A 134 17.47 -9.93 -10.46
CA GLY A 134 17.52 -11.39 -10.45
C GLY A 134 18.63 -12.01 -9.60
N GLU A 135 19.60 -11.23 -9.12
CA GLU A 135 20.67 -11.70 -8.22
C GLU A 135 20.13 -12.08 -6.84
N VAL A 136 20.76 -13.06 -6.17
CA VAL A 136 20.39 -13.47 -4.81
C VAL A 136 20.64 -12.31 -3.82
N LEU A 137 19.68 -12.06 -2.93
CA LEU A 137 19.80 -11.07 -1.88
C LEU A 137 20.76 -11.56 -0.78
N GLU A 138 21.58 -10.65 -0.27
CA GLU A 138 22.58 -10.89 0.75
C GLU A 138 22.05 -10.47 2.13
N HIS A 139 22.46 -11.19 3.17
CA HIS A 139 22.07 -10.87 4.55
C HIS A 139 22.63 -9.50 4.97
N ASN A 140 21.76 -8.66 5.52
CA ASN A 140 22.07 -7.32 5.99
C ASN A 140 22.22 -7.28 7.51
N ALA A 141 23.45 -7.21 7.98
CA ALA A 141 23.74 -7.16 9.42
C ALA A 141 23.10 -5.96 10.14
N ALA A 142 22.84 -4.85 9.45
CA ALA A 142 22.21 -3.67 10.05
C ALA A 142 20.74 -3.88 10.44
N TYR A 143 20.10 -4.97 10.00
CA TYR A 143 18.73 -5.32 10.37
C TYR A 143 18.59 -5.60 11.88
N HIS A 144 19.64 -6.12 12.52
CA HIS A 144 19.62 -6.58 13.91
C HIS A 144 20.13 -5.52 14.93
N ASN A 145 20.35 -4.28 14.49
CA ASN A 145 20.80 -3.15 15.32
C ASN A 145 19.66 -2.15 15.58
#